data_AF-A0A965I1T7-F1
#
_entry.id   AF-A0A965I1T7-F1
#
_cell.length_a   1.000
_cell.length_b   1.000
_cell.length_c   1.000
_cell.angle_alpha   90.00
_cell.angle_beta   90.00
_cell.angle_gamma   90.00
#
_symmetry.space_group_name_H-M   'P 1'
#
loop_
_entity.id
_entity.type
_entity.pdbx_description
1 polymer ?
#
loop_
_entity_poly.entity_id
_entity_poly.type
_entity_poly.pdbx_seq_one_letter_code
_entity_poly.pdbx_strand_id
1 'polypeptide(L)'
;FSLPFAIATTLVHKHSKVMSFAGDALKNESTLMLAQKVTVTENLSMTKMLPDFRPAKVTIKLKNAQILSHSVTTNKGDWQDPYCAQDLEEKFYSLAERTINRNKSDLLYNRLMALEKSKDIRDLFHRI
;
A
#
# COMPACT_ATOMS: atom_id res chain seq x y z
N PHE A 1 10.59 -10.72 -2.07
CA PHE A 1 9.73 -9.65 -2.64
C PHE A 1 9.56 -9.89 -4.14
N SER A 2 8.35 -9.71 -4.70
CA SER A 2 8.04 -10.01 -6.12
C SER A 2 7.16 -8.92 -6.73
N LEU A 3 7.70 -8.16 -7.69
CA LEU A 3 6.94 -7.14 -8.44
C LEU A 3 5.80 -7.76 -9.28
N PRO A 4 6.00 -8.86 -10.02
CA PRO A 4 4.91 -9.54 -10.72
C PRO A 4 3.72 -9.86 -9.84
N PHE A 5 3.97 -10.44 -8.66
CA PHE A 5 2.92 -10.76 -7.70
C PHE A 5 2.25 -9.49 -7.16
N ALA A 6 3.03 -8.47 -6.81
CA ALA A 6 2.48 -7.21 -6.27
C ALA A 6 1.55 -6.49 -7.27
N ILE A 7 1.90 -6.45 -8.55
CA ILE A 7 1.04 -5.88 -9.60
C ILE A 7 -0.20 -6.75 -9.78
N ALA A 8 -0.05 -8.07 -9.91
CA ALA A 8 -1.16 -8.98 -10.12
C ALA A 8 -2.17 -8.96 -8.95
N THR A 9 -1.69 -9.04 -7.71
CA THR A 9 -2.55 -9.03 -6.53
C THR A 9 -3.29 -7.70 -6.40
N THR A 10 -2.64 -6.58 -6.74
CA THR A 10 -3.28 -5.26 -6.73
C THR A 10 -4.38 -5.16 -7.79
N LEU A 11 -4.18 -5.72 -8.98
CA LEU A 11 -5.21 -5.75 -10.03
C LEU A 11 -6.41 -6.63 -9.65
N VAL A 12 -6.16 -7.79 -9.02
CA VAL A 12 -7.21 -8.73 -8.59
C VAL A 12 -8.02 -8.17 -7.42
N HIS A 13 -7.34 -7.64 -6.39
CA HIS A 13 -8.00 -7.13 -5.18
C HIS A 13 -8.42 -5.65 -5.28
N LYS A 14 -7.96 -4.94 -6.31
CA LYS A 14 -8.12 -3.48 -6.50
C LYS A 14 -7.45 -2.64 -5.39
N HIS A 15 -6.60 -3.25 -4.58
CA HIS A 15 -5.82 -2.59 -3.53
C HIS A 15 -4.58 -3.41 -3.16
N SER A 16 -3.62 -2.78 -2.49
CA SER A 16 -2.39 -3.39 -1.99
C SER A 16 -2.33 -3.49 -0.46
N LYS A 17 -3.48 -3.62 0.22
CA LYS A 17 -3.56 -3.79 1.68
C LYS A 17 -2.87 -5.08 2.12
N VAL A 18 -2.46 -5.14 3.39
CA VAL A 18 -1.63 -6.24 3.95
C VAL A 18 -2.23 -7.63 3.69
N MET A 19 -3.56 -7.79 3.79
CA MET A 19 -4.19 -9.09 3.57
C MET A 19 -4.15 -9.57 2.11
N SER A 20 -3.88 -8.69 1.14
CA SER A 20 -3.61 -9.10 -0.25
C SER A 20 -2.26 -9.82 -0.43
N PHE A 21 -1.45 -9.88 0.64
CA PHE A 21 -0.11 -10.46 0.66
C PHE A 21 0.08 -11.48 1.79
N ALA A 22 -1.01 -11.96 2.40
CA ALA A 22 -0.96 -12.87 3.54
C ALA A 22 -1.97 -14.01 3.41
N GLY A 23 -1.72 -15.12 4.13
CA GLY A 23 -2.63 -16.25 4.20
C GLY A 23 -2.99 -16.81 2.82
N ASP A 24 -4.28 -17.05 2.59
CA ASP A 24 -4.78 -17.64 1.36
C ASP A 24 -4.64 -16.73 0.13
N ALA A 25 -4.43 -15.41 0.32
CA ALA A 25 -4.17 -14.50 -0.80
C ALA A 25 -2.90 -14.88 -1.58
N LEU A 26 -1.93 -15.52 -0.92
CA LEU A 26 -0.70 -16.02 -1.55
C LEU A 26 -0.96 -17.20 -2.51
N LYS A 27 -2.08 -17.90 -2.34
CA LYS A 27 -2.48 -19.07 -3.13
C LYS A 27 -3.57 -18.74 -4.16
N ASN A 28 -3.98 -17.48 -4.26
CA ASN A 28 -5.04 -17.07 -5.17
C ASN A 28 -4.65 -17.36 -6.64
N GLU A 29 -5.36 -18.29 -7.28
CA GLU A 29 -5.03 -18.77 -8.63
C GLU A 29 -5.03 -17.64 -9.66
N SER A 30 -6.01 -16.74 -9.62
CA SER A 30 -6.11 -15.59 -10.53
C SER A 30 -4.89 -14.67 -10.40
N THR A 31 -4.44 -14.39 -9.18
CA THR A 31 -3.22 -13.61 -8.91
C THR A 31 -2.00 -14.32 -9.47
N LEU A 32 -1.85 -15.62 -9.21
CA LEU A 32 -0.69 -16.39 -9.69
C LEU A 32 -0.64 -16.46 -11.23
N MET A 33 -1.78 -16.73 -11.87
CA MET A 33 -1.89 -16.75 -13.34
C MET A 33 -1.62 -15.38 -13.97
N LEU A 34 -2.05 -14.29 -13.33
CA LEU A 34 -1.80 -12.94 -13.83
C LEU A 34 -0.33 -12.54 -13.62
N ALA A 35 0.29 -12.92 -12.49
CA ALA A 35 1.70 -12.65 -12.21
C ALA A 35 2.62 -13.26 -13.27
N GLN A 36 2.30 -14.45 -13.79
CA GLN A 36 3.05 -15.08 -14.89
C GLN A 36 3.05 -14.28 -16.20
N LYS A 37 2.12 -13.32 -16.36
CA LYS A 37 2.02 -12.45 -17.54
C LYS A 37 2.74 -11.11 -17.35
N VAL A 38 3.28 -10.84 -16.17
CA VAL A 38 3.98 -9.59 -15.88
C VAL A 38 5.44 -9.71 -16.25
N THR A 39 5.87 -8.89 -17.20
CA THR A 39 7.29 -8.67 -17.52
C THR A 39 7.75 -7.36 -16.86
N VAL A 40 8.94 -7.38 -16.28
CA VAL A 40 9.58 -6.20 -15.68
C VAL A 40 10.83 -5.89 -16.47
N THR A 41 10.97 -4.65 -16.91
CA THR A 41 12.12 -4.17 -17.69
C THR A 41 12.63 -2.87 -17.07
N GLU A 42 13.94 -2.74 -16.98
CA GLU A 42 14.57 -1.49 -16.56
C GLU A 42 14.35 -0.40 -17.61
N ASN A 43 14.14 0.84 -17.14
CA ASN A 43 14.26 2.02 -17.97
C ASN A 43 15.36 2.91 -17.40
N LEU A 44 16.47 3.05 -18.14
CA LEU A 44 17.65 3.79 -17.68
C LEU A 44 17.37 5.27 -17.39
N SER A 45 16.38 5.90 -18.05
CA SER A 45 16.04 7.30 -17.72
C SER A 45 15.33 7.39 -16.37
N MET A 46 14.49 6.40 -16.04
CA MET A 46 13.86 6.27 -14.73
C MET A 46 14.88 5.94 -13.64
N THR A 47 15.80 5.01 -13.91
CA THR A 47 16.88 4.64 -12.97
C THR A 47 17.73 5.85 -12.59
N LYS A 48 18.05 6.73 -13.54
CA LYS A 48 18.83 7.96 -13.30
C LYS A 48 18.17 8.96 -12.36
N MET A 49 16.86 8.86 -12.13
CA MET A 49 16.13 9.77 -11.23
C MET A 49 16.21 9.33 -9.76
N LEU A 50 16.75 8.13 -9.48
CA LEU A 50 16.97 7.67 -8.11
C LEU A 50 18.12 8.44 -7.45
N PRO A 51 18.07 8.69 -6.13
CA PRO A 51 17.01 8.30 -5.19
C PRO A 51 15.85 9.30 -5.09
N ASP A 52 15.97 10.48 -5.72
CA ASP A 52 15.05 11.61 -5.55
C ASP A 52 13.62 11.29 -6.01
N PHE A 53 13.51 10.46 -7.04
CA PHE A 53 12.25 9.96 -7.55
C PHE A 53 12.29 8.45 -7.74
N ARG A 54 11.12 7.82 -7.63
CA ARG A 54 10.94 6.37 -7.86
C ARG A 54 9.90 6.17 -8.97
N PRO A 55 10.19 6.61 -10.21
CA PRO A 55 9.23 6.56 -11.28
C PRO A 55 8.94 5.12 -11.71
N ALA A 56 7.71 4.88 -12.15
CA ALA A 56 7.28 3.60 -12.70
C ALA A 56 6.23 3.82 -13.79
N LYS A 57 6.22 2.92 -14.78
CA LYS A 57 5.18 2.86 -15.82
C LYS A 57 4.61 1.46 -15.89
N VAL A 58 3.29 1.36 -15.91
CA VAL A 58 2.56 0.12 -16.16
C VAL A 58 1.89 0.22 -17.52
N THR A 59 2.00 -0.84 -18.32
CA THR A 59 1.28 -0.99 -19.60
C THR A 59 0.56 -2.32 -19.59
N ILE A 60 -0.75 -2.30 -19.85
CA ILE A 60 -1.63 -3.47 -19.88
C ILE A 60 -2.20 -3.61 -21.28
N LYS A 61 -1.93 -4.76 -21.92
CA LYS A 61 -2.56 -5.13 -23.19
C LYS A 61 -3.75 -6.05 -22.89
N LEU A 62 -4.95 -5.59 -23.25
CA LEU A 62 -6.19 -6.34 -23.09
C LEU A 62 -6.39 -7.33 -24.24
N LYS A 63 -7.28 -8.31 -24.06
CA LYS A 63 -7.57 -9.34 -25.07
C LYS A 63 -8.15 -8.78 -26.38
N ASN A 64 -8.86 -7.65 -26.30
CA ASN A 64 -9.36 -6.91 -27.47
C ASN A 64 -8.28 -6.05 -28.16
N ALA A 65 -7.00 -6.30 -27.86
CA ALA A 65 -5.83 -5.54 -28.30
C ALA A 65 -5.74 -4.08 -27.80
N GLN A 66 -6.69 -3.60 -27.01
CA GLN A 66 -6.60 -2.28 -26.39
C GLN A 66 -5.40 -2.22 -25.44
N ILE A 67 -4.68 -1.10 -25.44
CA ILE A 67 -3.54 -0.86 -24.57
C ILE A 67 -3.91 0.25 -23.59
N LEU A 68 -3.77 -0.04 -22.29
CA LEU A 68 -3.86 0.93 -21.21
C LEU A 68 -2.45 1.20 -20.69
N SER A 69 -2.13 2.45 -20.39
CA SER A 69 -0.82 2.82 -19.86
C SER A 69 -0.96 3.94 -18.83
N HIS A 70 -0.18 3.85 -17.77
CA HIS A 70 -0.08 4.90 -16.75
C HIS A 70 1.34 4.96 -16.20
N SER A 71 1.80 6.16 -15.86
CA SER A 71 3.11 6.41 -15.29
C SER A 71 2.99 7.30 -14.07
N VAL A 72 3.83 7.06 -13.08
CA VAL A 72 3.99 7.89 -11.88
C VAL A 72 5.46 8.29 -11.74
N THR A 73 5.71 9.43 -11.10
CA THR A 73 7.07 9.91 -10.81
C THR A 73 7.54 9.47 -9.41
N THR A 74 6.60 9.32 -8.47
CA THR A 74 6.86 8.86 -7.11
C THR A 74 5.71 7.97 -6.62
N ASN A 75 5.90 7.30 -5.48
CA ASN A 75 4.86 6.49 -4.85
C ASN A 75 4.00 7.33 -3.89
N LYS A 76 2.70 7.06 -3.84
CA LYS A 76 1.81 7.64 -2.82
C LYS A 76 2.32 7.33 -1.42
N GLY A 77 2.36 8.35 -0.57
CA GLY A 77 3.00 8.36 0.75
C GLY A 77 4.44 8.87 0.79
N ASP A 78 5.03 9.19 -0.36
CA ASP A 78 6.27 9.98 -0.40
C ASP A 78 6.00 11.41 0.09
N TRP A 79 7.04 12.13 0.54
CA TRP A 79 6.88 13.53 0.97
C TRP A 79 6.38 14.44 -0.16
N GLN A 80 6.60 14.07 -1.43
CA GLN A 80 6.10 14.77 -2.63
C GLN A 80 4.68 14.36 -3.04
N ASP A 81 4.18 13.22 -2.56
CA ASP A 81 2.79 12.74 -2.80
C ASP A 81 2.23 12.14 -1.51
N PRO A 82 2.03 12.96 -0.45
CA PRO A 82 1.67 12.46 0.86
C PRO A 82 0.25 11.89 0.88
N TYR A 83 0.02 10.95 1.79
CA TYR A 83 -1.34 10.52 2.12
C TYR A 83 -2.13 11.69 2.73
N CYS A 84 -3.42 11.79 2.41
CA CYS A 84 -4.29 12.70 3.14
C CYS A 84 -4.59 12.14 4.55
N ALA A 85 -5.15 12.98 5.43
CA ALA A 85 -5.49 12.58 6.79
C ALA A 85 -6.42 11.35 6.83
N GLN A 86 -7.42 11.31 5.95
CA GLN A 86 -8.36 10.19 5.84
C GLN A 86 -7.66 8.89 5.41
N ASP A 87 -6.76 8.95 4.42
CA ASP A 87 -5.99 7.77 3.99
C ASP A 87 -5.17 7.19 5.16
N LEU A 88 -4.55 8.06 5.97
CA LEU A 88 -3.76 7.66 7.13
C LEU A 88 -4.63 7.07 8.25
N GLU A 89 -5.79 7.65 8.50
CA GLU A 89 -6.78 7.16 9.46
C GLU A 89 -7.28 5.76 9.07
N GLU A 90 -7.75 5.59 7.82
CA GLU A 90 -8.20 4.29 7.32
C GLU A 90 -7.09 3.24 7.40
N LYS A 91 -5.85 3.63 7.05
CA LYS A 91 -4.69 2.75 7.16
C LYS A 91 -4.42 2.36 8.61
N PHE A 92 -4.49 3.30 9.54
CA PHE A 92 -4.31 3.04 10.97
C PHE A 92 -5.28 1.96 11.46
N TYR A 93 -6.59 2.15 11.24
CA TYR A 93 -7.59 1.17 11.69
C TYR A 93 -7.40 -0.19 11.02
N SER A 94 -7.10 -0.21 9.72
CA SER A 94 -6.85 -1.47 8.99
C SER A 94 -5.68 -2.29 9.55
N LEU A 95 -4.73 -1.63 10.23
CA LEU A 95 -3.57 -2.27 10.84
C LEU A 95 -3.81 -2.60 12.32
N ALA A 96 -4.35 -1.65 13.09
CA ALA A 96 -4.59 -1.80 14.51
C ALA A 96 -5.62 -2.90 14.81
N GLU A 97 -6.71 -2.95 14.05
CA GLU A 97 -7.83 -3.86 14.30
C GLU A 97 -7.49 -5.35 14.05
N ARG A 98 -6.31 -5.62 13.50
CA ARG A 98 -5.78 -6.98 13.37
C ARG A 98 -5.32 -7.56 14.71
N THR A 99 -5.09 -6.71 15.71
CA THR A 99 -4.51 -7.08 17.00
C THR A 99 -5.36 -6.64 18.18
N ILE A 100 -6.00 -5.48 18.08
CA ILE A 100 -6.88 -4.91 19.12
C ILE A 100 -8.28 -4.70 18.56
N ASN A 101 -9.31 -4.64 19.41
CA ASN A 101 -10.68 -4.37 18.95
C ASN A 101 -10.89 -2.89 18.63
N ARG A 102 -12.03 -2.58 18.00
CA ARG A 102 -12.40 -1.23 17.56
C ARG A 102 -12.33 -0.18 18.69
N ASN A 103 -12.83 -0.51 19.87
CA ASN A 103 -12.84 0.41 21.01
C ASN A 103 -11.41 0.79 21.43
N LYS A 104 -10.49 -0.19 21.45
CA LYS A 104 -9.09 0.04 21.78
C LYS A 104 -8.36 0.80 20.68
N SER A 105 -8.66 0.53 19.40
CA SER A 105 -8.08 1.29 18.29
C SER A 105 -8.56 2.74 18.26
N ASP A 106 -9.84 3.01 18.53
CA ASP A 106 -10.37 4.37 18.62
C ASP A 106 -9.70 5.13 19.78
N LEU A 107 -9.55 4.49 20.95
CA LEU A 107 -8.86 5.09 22.10
C LEU A 107 -7.40 5.43 21.76
N LEU A 108 -6.69 4.52 21.09
CA LEU A 108 -5.32 4.74 20.66
C LEU A 108 -5.21 5.90 19.67
N TYR A 109 -6.07 5.89 18.64
CA TYR A 109 -6.07 6.90 17.59
C TYR A 109 -6.28 8.30 18.18
N ASN A 110 -7.31 8.45 19.01
CA ASN A 110 -7.63 9.73 19.65
C ASN A 110 -6.49 10.25 20.53
N ARG A 111 -5.81 9.37 21.26
CA ARG A 111 -4.64 9.75 22.08
C ARG A 111 -3.43 10.14 21.23
N LEU A 112 -3.19 9.45 20.12
CA LEU A 112 -2.13 9.79 19.17
C LEU A 112 -2.39 11.14 18.49
N MET A 113 -3.64 11.43 18.15
CA MET A 113 -4.03 12.71 17.53
C MET A 113 -4.03 13.89 18.52
N ALA A 114 -3.93 13.62 19.82
CA ALA A 114 -3.83 14.62 20.89
C ALA A 114 -2.50 14.49 21.67
N LEU A 115 -1.46 13.95 21.02
CA LEU A 115 -0.18 13.62 21.65
C LEU A 115 0.47 14.82 22.34
N GLU A 116 0.31 16.02 21.78
CA GLU A 116 0.83 17.28 22.31
C GLU A 116 0.24 17.65 23.68
N LYS A 117 -0.91 17.08 24.04
CA LYS A 117 -1.57 17.26 25.34
C LYS A 117 -1.17 16.18 26.35
N SER A 118 -0.46 15.14 25.91
CA SER A 118 -0.02 14.06 26.79
C SER A 118 1.14 14.50 27.66
N LYS A 119 1.04 14.24 28.96
CA LYS A 119 2.14 14.49 29.92
C LYS A 119 3.18 13.38 29.89
N ASP A 120 2.77 12.18 29.50
CA ASP A 120 3.61 10.98 29.44
C ASP A 120 3.24 10.11 28.23
N ILE A 121 4.22 9.54 27.55
CA ILE A 121 3.99 8.64 26.40
C ILE A 121 3.29 7.34 26.83
N ARG A 122 3.44 6.93 28.08
CA ARG A 122 2.79 5.72 28.65
C ARG A 122 1.27 5.84 28.66
N ASP A 123 0.74 7.06 28.75
CA ASP A 123 -0.69 7.32 28.74
C ASP A 123 -1.35 6.90 27.43
N LEU A 124 -0.58 6.84 26.33
CA LEU A 124 -1.05 6.33 25.05
C LEU A 124 -1.56 4.90 25.19
N PHE A 125 -0.79 4.03 25.84
CA PHE A 125 -0.99 2.58 25.85
C PHE A 125 -1.84 2.07 27.01
N HIS A 126 -2.16 2.91 27.99
CA HIS A 126 -2.92 2.50 29.16
C HIS A 126 -4.33 2.02 28.77
N ARG A 127 -4.65 0.74 29.07
CA ARG A 127 -5.93 0.06 28.74
C ARG A 127 -6.15 -0.24 27.25
N ILE A 128 -5.08 -0.25 26.45
CA ILE A 128 -5.07 -0.79 25.08
C ILE A 128 -4.75 -2.29 25.09
#